data_AF-A0A9Q0P2A2-F1
#
_entry.id   AF-A0A9Q0P2A2-F1
#
_cell.length_a   1.000
_cell.length_b   1.000
_cell.length_c   1.000
_cell.angle_alpha   90.00
_cell.angle_beta   90.00
_cell.angle_gamma   90.00
#
_symmetry.space_group_name_H-M   'P 1'
#
loop_
_entity.id
_entity.type
_entity.pdbx_description
1 polymer ?
#
loop_
_entity_poly.entity_id
_entity_poly.type
_entity_poly.pdbx_seq_one_letter_code
_entity_poly.pdbx_strand_id
1 'polypeptide(L)'
;MGQPIYFINMQVDIFMDAAFGAVHVAIRFLQVMLSDQNTGLHVKSPTAEQIVDYICQQCEASLQILQSLCQQKMFRERLLRNKELCGKGGVLFLARSILKLNITPPFVDSFTVVAAVSRLKAKVLSILLHLCEAESISYLDEVASSPWSLDLAKSVVLEILELLKAALNKDPNHLSSRPDRTFPMGLLQLNAMRLADIFSDDSNFRSYITTCFTKLLTAIFSLPHGDFLSIWCSSKFPPREEDGTLEYDTFTAAGWFLDTFAAANLSNAINLEITLTPSNMPQAMYAHQRTSLFVKLIANLHCFVPNICEEQERNLFLHKFLECMRMDPSKSLPGFSFTSGALRAVAVCRNLRSLLSHAESLIPNFLNEEDVQLLRVFFNQLQSLINPTDYEENQVQEFKTERSISLDKFSRLTIDEHLQV
;
A
#
# COMPACT_ATOMS: atom_id res chain seq x y z
N MET A 1 0.78 47.42 13.81
CA MET A 1 -0.12 46.57 12.98
C MET A 1 0.35 45.10 12.96
N GLY A 2 0.50 44.45 14.13
CA GLY A 2 0.99 43.05 14.20
C GLY A 2 0.10 42.09 15.02
N GLN A 3 -0.95 42.59 15.66
CA GLN A 3 -1.77 41.79 16.59
C GLN A 3 -2.88 40.95 15.93
N PRO A 4 -3.61 41.39 14.87
CA PRO A 4 -4.73 40.59 14.33
C PRO A 4 -4.27 39.25 13.72
N ILE A 5 -3.12 39.27 13.05
CA ILE A 5 -2.57 38.09 12.36
C ILE A 5 -2.11 37.03 13.36
N TYR A 6 -1.53 37.45 14.50
CA TYR A 6 -1.07 36.52 15.53
C TYR A 6 -2.24 35.79 16.21
N PHE A 7 -3.34 36.49 16.49
CA PHE A 7 -4.55 35.88 17.06
C PHE A 7 -5.22 34.90 16.11
N ILE A 8 -5.34 35.24 14.82
CA ILE A 8 -5.88 34.33 13.80
C ILE A 8 -4.99 33.09 13.68
N ASN A 9 -3.67 33.26 13.67
CA ASN A 9 -2.71 32.15 13.58
C ASN A 9 -2.79 31.19 14.77
N MET A 10 -2.99 31.68 16.00
CA MET A 10 -3.16 30.84 17.19
C MET A 10 -4.48 30.07 17.17
N GLN A 11 -5.57 30.69 16.69
CA GLN A 11 -6.86 30.02 16.55
C GLN A 11 -6.83 28.87 15.54
N VAL A 12 -6.07 29.03 14.45
CA VAL A 12 -5.90 27.96 13.44
C VAL A 12 -5.12 26.78 14.02
N ASP A 13 -4.09 27.00 14.83
CA ASP A 13 -3.35 25.90 15.46
C ASP A 13 -4.23 25.12 16.45
N ILE A 14 -4.98 25.83 17.29
CA ILE A 14 -5.94 25.21 18.22
C ILE A 14 -6.99 24.39 17.46
N PHE A 15 -7.50 24.93 16.34
CA PHE A 15 -8.44 24.20 15.49
C PHE A 15 -7.81 22.93 14.92
N MET A 16 -6.59 22.98 14.40
CA MET A 16 -5.91 21.80 13.87
C MET A 16 -5.72 20.74 14.95
N ASP A 17 -5.20 21.13 16.11
CA ASP A 17 -4.97 20.21 17.23
C ASP A 17 -6.28 19.54 17.68
N ALA A 18 -7.34 20.33 17.82
CA ALA A 18 -8.66 19.84 18.19
C ALA A 18 -9.25 18.91 17.11
N ALA A 19 -9.12 19.25 15.83
CA ALA A 19 -9.68 18.47 14.73
C ALA A 19 -8.98 17.12 14.59
N PHE A 20 -7.64 17.09 14.57
CA PHE A 20 -6.88 15.84 14.54
C PHE A 20 -7.11 15.02 15.81
N GLY A 21 -7.17 15.66 16.97
CA GLY A 21 -7.48 15.01 18.25
C GLY A 21 -8.87 14.36 18.26
N ALA A 22 -9.90 15.05 17.77
CA ALA A 22 -11.26 14.53 17.69
C ALA A 22 -11.35 13.31 16.76
N VAL A 23 -10.71 13.36 15.58
CA VAL A 23 -10.65 12.21 14.66
C VAL A 23 -9.91 11.04 15.31
N HIS A 24 -8.81 11.31 16.03
CA HIS A 24 -8.09 10.24 16.74
C HIS A 24 -8.95 9.55 17.80
N VAL A 25 -9.74 10.29 18.57
CA VAL A 25 -10.68 9.74 19.54
C VAL A 25 -11.75 8.89 18.86
N ALA A 26 -12.31 9.35 17.74
CA ALA A 26 -13.29 8.59 16.96
C ALA A 26 -12.69 7.27 16.42
N ILE A 27 -11.46 7.30 15.89
CA ILE A 27 -10.75 6.10 15.44
C ILE A 27 -10.48 5.13 16.58
N ARG A 28 -10.11 5.63 17.77
CA ARG A 28 -9.93 4.79 18.96
C ARG A 28 -11.23 4.10 19.36
N PHE A 29 -12.35 4.81 19.28
CA PHE A 29 -13.67 4.24 19.53
C PHE A 29 -14.02 3.16 18.48
N LEU A 30 -13.80 3.44 17.19
CA LEU A 30 -13.96 2.45 16.12
C LEU A 30 -13.09 1.21 16.34
N GLN A 31 -11.84 1.38 16.77
CA GLN A 31 -10.94 0.28 17.08
C GLN A 31 -11.50 -0.65 18.17
N VAL A 32 -12.09 -0.08 19.23
CA VAL A 32 -12.75 -0.86 20.29
C VAL A 32 -13.92 -1.64 19.70
N MET A 33 -14.79 -0.99 18.92
CA MET A 33 -15.96 -1.63 18.31
C MET A 33 -15.59 -2.77 17.34
N LEU A 34 -14.50 -2.65 16.59
CA LEU A 34 -14.01 -3.68 15.67
C LEU A 34 -13.32 -4.85 16.38
N SER A 35 -12.86 -4.66 17.61
CA SER A 35 -12.11 -5.65 18.40
C SER A 35 -12.96 -6.34 19.48
N ASP A 36 -14.09 -5.74 19.85
CA ASP A 36 -14.92 -6.22 20.95
C ASP A 36 -15.70 -7.47 20.52
N GLN A 37 -15.31 -8.62 21.06
CA GLN A 37 -16.06 -9.88 20.95
C GLN A 37 -17.28 -9.91 21.88
N ASN A 38 -17.45 -8.90 22.75
CA ASN A 38 -18.20 -8.96 23.99
C ASN A 38 -19.09 -7.73 24.23
N THR A 39 -19.66 -7.13 23.19
CA THR A 39 -20.98 -6.54 23.41
C THR A 39 -21.94 -7.67 23.73
N GLY A 40 -22.64 -7.62 24.87
CA GLY A 40 -23.83 -8.44 25.17
C GLY A 40 -24.98 -8.28 24.16
N LEU A 41 -24.71 -7.75 22.97
CA LEU A 41 -25.48 -7.86 21.73
C LEU A 41 -25.40 -9.31 21.26
N HIS A 42 -26.16 -10.16 21.93
CA HIS A 42 -26.37 -11.55 21.57
C HIS A 42 -26.87 -11.62 20.10
N VAL A 43 -26.07 -12.29 19.26
CA VAL A 43 -26.44 -13.05 18.05
C VAL A 43 -27.17 -12.29 16.92
N LYS A 44 -26.45 -12.05 15.82
CA LYS A 44 -27.00 -11.82 14.46
C LYS A 44 -28.12 -10.77 14.38
N SER A 45 -27.91 -9.61 14.99
CA SER A 45 -28.80 -8.47 14.81
C SER A 45 -28.20 -7.49 13.78
N PRO A 46 -28.96 -7.04 12.76
CA PRO A 46 -28.59 -5.96 11.86
C PRO A 46 -28.08 -4.70 12.58
N THR A 47 -28.47 -4.49 13.84
CA THR A 47 -28.13 -3.30 14.62
C THR A 47 -26.64 -3.15 14.93
N ALA A 48 -25.90 -4.24 15.18
CA ALA A 48 -24.48 -4.13 15.55
C ALA A 48 -23.60 -3.77 14.35
N GLU A 49 -23.83 -4.42 13.21
CA GLU A 49 -23.16 -4.08 11.94
C GLU A 49 -23.55 -2.67 11.47
N GLN A 50 -24.83 -2.28 11.57
CA GLN A 50 -25.28 -0.93 11.25
C GLN A 50 -24.61 0.15 12.11
N ILE A 51 -24.42 -0.11 13.42
CA ILE A 51 -23.71 0.82 14.30
C ILE A 51 -22.24 0.94 13.88
N VAL A 52 -21.57 -0.19 13.58
CA VAL A 52 -20.17 -0.17 13.11
C VAL A 52 -20.05 0.54 11.77
N ASP A 53 -20.96 0.28 10.83
CA ASP A 53 -21.02 0.96 9.54
C ASP A 53 -21.22 2.47 9.71
N TYR A 54 -22.12 2.89 10.59
CA TYR A 54 -22.31 4.31 10.92
C TYR A 54 -21.03 4.94 11.47
N ILE A 55 -20.37 4.29 12.45
CA ILE A 55 -19.12 4.80 13.03
C ILE A 55 -18.01 4.86 11.96
N CYS A 56 -17.93 3.85 11.10
CA CYS A 56 -17.02 3.85 9.95
C CYS A 56 -17.25 5.06 9.05
N GLN A 57 -18.50 5.39 8.72
CA GLN A 57 -18.83 6.57 7.92
C GLN A 57 -18.47 7.88 8.63
N GLN A 58 -18.73 8.00 9.94
CA GLN A 58 -18.34 9.18 10.72
C GLN A 58 -16.83 9.40 10.68
N CYS A 59 -16.08 8.32 10.92
CA CYS A 59 -14.63 8.35 10.86
C CYS A 59 -14.14 8.70 9.45
N GLU A 60 -14.74 8.12 8.42
CA GLU A 60 -14.37 8.33 7.03
C GLU A 60 -14.64 9.78 6.60
N ALA A 61 -15.82 10.31 6.88
CA ALA A 61 -16.18 11.69 6.58
C ALA A 61 -15.25 12.69 7.29
N SER A 62 -14.98 12.45 8.58
CA SER A 62 -14.11 13.33 9.36
C SER A 62 -12.65 13.31 8.85
N LEU A 63 -12.14 12.12 8.51
CA LEU A 63 -10.82 11.97 7.93
C LEU A 63 -10.73 12.55 6.51
N GLN A 64 -11.79 12.42 5.72
CA GLN A 64 -11.89 13.00 4.39
C GLN A 64 -11.81 14.53 4.43
N ILE A 65 -12.43 15.17 5.43
CA ILE A 65 -12.29 16.62 5.64
C ILE A 65 -10.82 16.98 5.93
N LEU A 66 -10.15 16.26 6.83
CA LEU A 66 -8.73 16.49 7.11
C LEU A 66 -7.86 16.29 5.87
N GLN A 67 -8.14 15.26 5.08
CA GLN A 67 -7.46 14.99 3.81
C GLN A 67 -7.63 16.16 2.84
N SER A 68 -8.85 16.65 2.64
CA SER A 68 -9.13 17.81 1.76
C SER A 68 -8.45 19.09 2.27
N LEU A 69 -8.37 19.30 3.59
CA LEU A 69 -7.62 20.41 4.16
C LEU A 69 -6.11 20.28 3.89
N CYS A 70 -5.54 19.08 4.02
CA CYS A 70 -4.12 18.83 3.74
C CYS A 70 -3.75 19.01 2.26
N GLN A 71 -4.71 18.93 1.34
CA GLN A 71 -4.51 19.28 -0.08
C GLN A 71 -4.30 20.79 -0.27
N GLN A 72 -4.93 21.62 0.57
CA GLN A 72 -4.80 23.07 0.50
C GLN A 72 -3.41 23.50 0.96
N LYS A 73 -2.64 24.12 0.05
CA LYS A 73 -1.24 24.52 0.30
C LYS A 73 -1.07 25.31 1.60
N MET A 74 -1.89 26.34 1.82
CA MET A 74 -1.79 27.19 3.01
C MET A 74 -2.04 26.43 4.32
N PHE A 75 -3.01 25.52 4.34
CA PHE A 75 -3.28 24.70 5.52
C PHE A 75 -2.14 23.71 5.76
N ARG A 76 -1.66 23.05 4.70
CA ARG A 76 -0.54 22.11 4.76
C ARG A 76 0.73 22.76 5.30
N GLU A 77 1.12 23.92 4.78
CA GLU A 77 2.30 24.65 5.25
C GLU A 77 2.18 25.08 6.72
N ARG A 78 0.95 25.40 7.16
CA ARG A 78 0.67 25.72 8.56
C ARG A 78 0.76 24.48 9.45
N LEU A 79 0.21 23.36 9.01
CA LEU A 79 0.26 22.07 9.69
C LEU A 79 1.70 21.59 9.87
N LEU A 80 2.56 21.71 8.84
CA LEU A 80 3.98 21.34 8.92
C LEU A 80 4.76 22.11 10.00
N ARG A 81 4.32 23.33 10.33
CA ARG A 81 4.91 24.15 11.40
C ARG A 81 4.34 23.85 12.78
N ASN A 82 3.27 23.06 12.85
CA ASN A 82 2.63 22.71 14.12
C ASN A 82 3.50 21.71 14.89
N LYS A 83 3.92 22.10 16.09
CA LYS A 83 4.82 21.31 16.92
C LYS A 83 4.15 20.10 17.57
N GLU A 84 2.86 20.12 17.85
CA GLU A 84 2.16 18.95 18.41
C GLU A 84 1.86 17.91 17.32
N LEU A 85 1.39 18.37 16.16
CA LEU A 85 0.94 17.48 15.09
C LEU A 85 2.09 16.92 14.23
N CYS A 86 3.07 17.74 13.86
CA CYS A 86 4.20 17.30 13.05
C CYS A 86 5.44 17.02 13.90
N GLY A 87 5.89 17.99 14.71
CA GLY A 87 7.13 17.84 15.50
C GLY A 87 7.06 16.75 16.58
N LYS A 88 5.90 16.61 17.23
CA LYS A 88 5.58 15.54 18.19
C LYS A 88 4.71 14.44 17.57
N GLY A 89 4.68 14.31 16.25
CA GLY A 89 4.09 13.14 15.59
C GLY A 89 2.60 12.90 15.87
N GLY A 90 1.80 13.90 16.24
CA GLY A 90 0.34 13.75 16.37
C GLY A 90 -0.33 13.20 15.11
N VAL A 91 0.10 13.61 13.92
CA VAL A 91 -0.37 13.04 12.65
C VAL A 91 0.06 11.57 12.50
N LEU A 92 1.30 11.24 12.88
CA LEU A 92 1.81 9.86 12.84
C LEU A 92 1.06 8.95 13.82
N PHE A 93 0.63 9.46 14.98
CA PHE A 93 -0.21 8.72 15.90
C PHE A 93 -1.56 8.38 15.29
N LEU A 94 -2.21 9.35 14.66
CA LEU A 94 -3.46 9.12 13.95
C LEU A 94 -3.27 8.09 12.83
N ALA A 95 -2.23 8.26 12.00
CA ALA A 95 -1.89 7.31 10.95
C ALA A 95 -1.70 5.91 11.49
N ARG A 96 -0.84 5.73 12.50
CA ARG A 96 -0.59 4.43 13.13
C ARG A 96 -1.87 3.81 13.68
N SER A 97 -2.71 4.58 14.37
CA SER A 97 -3.98 4.09 14.90
C SER A 97 -4.91 3.58 13.80
N ILE A 98 -5.01 4.30 12.68
CA ILE A 98 -5.82 3.89 11.53
C ILE A 98 -5.23 2.67 10.82
N LEU A 99 -3.92 2.64 10.59
CA LEU A 99 -3.25 1.51 9.90
C LEU A 99 -3.37 0.22 10.71
N LYS A 100 -3.37 0.32 12.04
CA LYS A 100 -3.58 -0.79 12.98
C LYS A 100 -5.04 -1.21 13.18
N LEU A 101 -6.00 -0.56 12.53
CA LEU A 101 -7.38 -1.05 12.56
C LEU A 101 -7.41 -2.47 11.98
N ASN A 102 -7.77 -3.40 12.86
CA ASN A 102 -7.94 -4.81 12.55
C ASN A 102 -9.41 -5.14 12.67
N ILE A 103 -9.93 -5.87 11.68
CA ILE A 103 -11.30 -6.33 11.66
C ILE A 103 -11.29 -7.73 12.23
N THR A 104 -12.02 -7.94 13.32
CA THR A 104 -12.14 -9.27 13.95
C THR A 104 -13.55 -9.84 13.72
N PRO A 105 -13.74 -11.18 13.82
CA PRO A 105 -15.07 -11.77 13.71
C PRO A 105 -16.06 -11.11 14.69
N PRO A 106 -17.32 -10.83 14.27
CA PRO A 106 -17.99 -11.30 13.05
C PRO A 106 -17.82 -10.40 11.81
N PHE A 107 -17.12 -9.26 11.90
CA PHE A 107 -17.12 -8.24 10.84
C PHE A 107 -16.19 -8.53 9.66
N VAL A 108 -15.36 -9.58 9.74
CA VAL A 108 -14.42 -9.98 8.67
C VAL A 108 -15.14 -10.29 7.36
N ASP A 109 -16.38 -10.80 7.44
CA ASP A 109 -17.20 -11.15 6.27
C ASP A 109 -18.06 -9.98 5.77
N SER A 110 -18.04 -8.81 6.45
CA SER A 110 -18.79 -7.63 6.03
C SER A 110 -18.00 -6.83 5.00
N PHE A 111 -18.42 -6.89 3.73
CA PHE A 111 -17.80 -6.14 2.64
C PHE A 111 -17.80 -4.63 2.89
N THR A 112 -18.85 -4.10 3.51
CA THR A 112 -18.99 -2.66 3.79
C THR A 112 -17.96 -2.19 4.80
N VAL A 113 -17.85 -2.88 5.95
CA VAL A 113 -16.88 -2.56 7.01
C VAL A 113 -15.46 -2.71 6.49
N VAL A 114 -15.17 -3.82 5.78
CA VAL A 114 -13.86 -4.08 5.19
C VAL A 114 -13.47 -2.98 4.20
N ALA A 115 -14.39 -2.53 3.35
CA ALA A 115 -14.15 -1.45 2.41
C ALA A 115 -13.96 -0.10 3.10
N ALA A 116 -14.76 0.23 4.11
CA ALA A 116 -14.64 1.48 4.86
C ALA A 116 -13.29 1.57 5.59
N VAL A 117 -12.86 0.51 6.26
CA VAL A 117 -11.54 0.46 6.92
C VAL A 117 -10.42 0.60 5.89
N SER A 118 -10.54 -0.03 4.72
CA SER A 118 -9.57 0.11 3.65
C SER A 118 -9.48 1.56 3.13
N ARG A 119 -10.62 2.25 2.94
CA ARG A 119 -10.66 3.67 2.58
C ARG A 119 -10.09 4.57 3.66
N LEU A 120 -10.37 4.31 4.94
CA LEU A 120 -9.74 5.03 6.06
C LEU A 120 -8.20 4.94 5.99
N LYS A 121 -7.67 3.73 5.78
CA LYS A 121 -6.22 3.54 5.60
C LYS A 121 -5.72 4.30 4.36
N ALA A 122 -6.40 4.20 3.22
CA ALA A 122 -6.01 4.90 2.01
C ALA A 122 -5.97 6.43 2.19
N LYS A 123 -6.97 7.02 2.87
CA LYS A 123 -7.07 8.47 3.13
C LYS A 123 -6.01 8.96 4.11
N VAL A 124 -5.67 8.20 5.17
CA VAL A 124 -4.59 8.63 6.07
C VAL A 124 -3.21 8.52 5.42
N LEU A 125 -2.97 7.52 4.58
CA LEU A 125 -1.75 7.47 3.76
C LEU A 125 -1.71 8.65 2.77
N SER A 126 -2.86 9.03 2.20
CA SER A 126 -2.95 10.24 1.37
C SER A 126 -2.60 11.51 2.16
N ILE A 127 -3.04 11.66 3.41
CA ILE A 127 -2.61 12.78 4.26
C ILE A 127 -1.09 12.80 4.42
N LEU A 128 -0.48 11.66 4.76
CA LEU A 128 0.98 11.55 4.88
C LEU A 128 1.70 11.91 3.57
N LEU A 129 1.20 11.46 2.43
CA LEU A 129 1.75 11.80 1.12
C LEU A 129 1.79 13.32 0.91
N HIS A 130 0.66 14.00 1.15
CA HIS A 130 0.63 15.46 1.01
C HIS A 130 1.66 16.14 1.90
N LEU A 131 1.84 15.67 3.14
CA LEU A 131 2.84 16.23 4.06
C LEU A 131 4.28 15.98 3.58
N CYS A 132 4.60 14.76 3.16
CA CYS A 132 5.94 14.42 2.67
C CYS A 132 6.30 15.14 1.37
N GLU A 133 5.34 15.34 0.47
CA GLU A 133 5.55 16.00 -0.84
C GLU A 133 5.57 17.53 -0.74
N ALA A 134 5.53 18.11 0.47
CA ALA A 134 5.54 19.54 0.65
C ALA A 134 6.94 20.15 0.44
N GLU A 135 7.06 21.04 -0.54
CA GLU A 135 8.33 21.70 -0.88
C GLU A 135 8.82 22.71 0.18
N SER A 136 7.92 23.22 1.03
CA SER A 136 8.23 24.33 1.93
C SER A 136 9.06 23.95 3.16
N ILE A 137 8.81 22.76 3.70
CA ILE A 137 9.37 22.23 4.94
C ILE A 137 9.39 20.71 4.75
N SER A 138 10.56 20.11 4.92
CA SER A 138 10.69 18.65 4.92
C SER A 138 9.98 18.07 6.14
N TYR A 139 8.85 17.40 5.90
CA TYR A 139 8.10 16.73 6.96
C TYR A 139 8.93 15.62 7.62
N LEU A 140 9.72 14.89 6.83
CA LEU A 140 10.55 13.81 7.33
C LEU A 140 11.68 14.31 8.24
N ASP A 141 12.27 15.47 7.95
CA ASP A 141 13.26 16.09 8.83
C ASP A 141 12.62 16.61 10.12
N GLU A 142 11.43 17.23 10.05
CA GLU A 142 10.72 17.67 11.25
C GLU A 142 10.35 16.48 12.14
N VAL A 143 9.93 15.35 11.54
CA VAL A 143 9.64 14.11 12.25
C VAL A 143 10.89 13.47 12.84
N ALA A 144 12.02 13.53 12.13
CA ALA A 144 13.31 12.99 12.57
C ALA A 144 14.00 13.87 13.62
N SER A 145 13.49 15.09 13.87
CA SER A 145 14.08 16.05 14.82
C SER A 145 14.10 15.57 16.28
N SER A 146 13.28 14.58 16.64
CA SER A 146 13.29 13.95 17.96
C SER A 146 13.29 12.42 17.89
N PRO A 147 14.02 11.71 18.78
CA PRO A 147 14.09 10.25 18.75
C PRO A 147 12.72 9.57 18.83
N TRP A 148 11.83 10.11 19.67
CA TRP A 148 10.51 9.53 19.87
C TRP A 148 9.59 9.69 18.64
N SER A 149 9.64 10.84 17.97
CA SER A 149 8.86 11.05 16.72
C SER A 149 9.43 10.21 15.58
N LEU A 150 10.76 10.08 15.50
CA LEU A 150 11.43 9.18 14.56
C LEU A 150 11.03 7.72 14.78
N ASP A 151 11.00 7.24 16.02
CA ASP A 151 10.58 5.89 16.35
C ASP A 151 9.10 5.65 16.01
N LEU A 152 8.25 6.65 16.23
CA LEU A 152 6.85 6.60 15.82
C LEU A 152 6.71 6.51 14.30
N ALA A 153 7.49 7.29 13.54
CA ALA A 153 7.53 7.24 12.09
C ALA A 153 8.02 5.90 11.57
N LYS A 154 9.08 5.34 12.14
CA LYS A 154 9.54 3.98 11.85
C LYS A 154 8.45 2.95 12.11
N SER A 155 7.68 3.09 13.20
CA SER A 155 6.53 2.22 13.43
C SER A 155 5.44 2.40 12.37
N VAL A 156 5.18 3.60 11.85
CA VAL A 156 4.23 3.82 10.74
C VAL A 156 4.75 3.17 9.46
N VAL A 157 6.05 3.31 9.17
CA VAL A 157 6.71 2.65 8.04
C VAL A 157 6.51 1.13 8.11
N LEU A 158 6.67 0.50 9.28
CA LEU A 158 6.40 -0.94 9.42
C LEU A 158 4.97 -1.32 9.04
N GLU A 159 3.97 -0.52 9.46
CA GLU A 159 2.58 -0.78 9.08
C GLU A 159 2.39 -0.64 7.56
N ILE A 160 3.03 0.34 6.92
CA ILE A 160 3.03 0.50 5.46
C ILE A 160 3.62 -0.73 4.76
N LEU A 161 4.77 -1.22 5.24
CA LEU A 161 5.43 -2.40 4.66
C LEU A 161 4.59 -3.68 4.85
N GLU A 162 3.90 -3.84 5.99
CA GLU A 162 2.98 -4.97 6.21
C GLU A 162 1.74 -4.88 5.32
N LEU A 163 1.23 -3.69 4.98
CA LEU A 163 0.16 -3.53 3.98
C LEU A 163 0.63 -3.99 2.60
N LEU A 164 1.84 -3.60 2.18
CA LEU A 164 2.41 -4.01 0.90
C LEU A 164 2.59 -5.54 0.85
N LYS A 165 3.11 -6.14 1.93
CA LYS A 165 3.22 -7.59 2.06
C LYS A 165 1.87 -8.29 2.02
N ALA A 166 0.86 -7.77 2.72
CA ALA A 166 -0.49 -8.34 2.69
C ALA A 166 -1.12 -8.25 1.29
N ALA A 167 -0.90 -7.15 0.56
CA ALA A 167 -1.39 -7.01 -0.82
C ALA A 167 -0.76 -8.05 -1.77
N LEU A 168 0.48 -8.45 -1.53
CA LEU A 168 1.19 -9.44 -2.34
C LEU A 168 0.82 -10.90 -2.01
N ASN A 169 0.38 -11.16 -0.77
CA ASN A 169 -0.07 -12.48 -0.34
C ASN A 169 -1.51 -12.82 -0.75
N LYS A 170 -2.28 -11.86 -1.26
CA LYS A 170 -3.65 -12.10 -1.70
C LYS A 170 -3.64 -12.89 -3.01
N ASP A 171 -4.23 -14.08 -3.00
CA ASP A 171 -4.46 -14.86 -4.21
C ASP A 171 -5.36 -14.05 -5.17
N PRO A 172 -4.90 -13.76 -6.41
CA PRO A 172 -5.69 -13.07 -7.42
C PRO A 172 -7.05 -13.74 -7.70
N ASN A 173 -7.15 -15.06 -7.50
CA ASN A 173 -8.35 -15.84 -7.81
C ASN A 173 -9.45 -15.70 -6.76
N HIS A 174 -9.09 -15.37 -5.51
CA HIS A 174 -10.04 -15.30 -4.38
C HIS A 174 -10.86 -14.01 -4.32
N LEU A 175 -10.55 -13.00 -5.14
CA LEU A 175 -11.30 -11.74 -5.21
C LEU A 175 -12.39 -11.75 -6.31
N SER A 176 -12.49 -12.83 -7.08
CA SER A 176 -13.41 -12.95 -8.22
C SER A 176 -14.84 -13.39 -7.85
N SER A 177 -15.14 -13.66 -6.57
CA SER A 177 -16.36 -14.36 -6.17
C SER A 177 -17.49 -13.48 -5.63
N ARG A 178 -17.83 -12.36 -6.28
CA ARG A 178 -19.23 -11.85 -6.34
C ARG A 178 -19.37 -10.58 -7.21
N PRO A 179 -20.21 -10.58 -8.25
CA PRO A 179 -20.33 -9.46 -9.18
C PRO A 179 -21.34 -8.36 -8.79
N ASP A 180 -22.18 -8.53 -7.75
CA ASP A 180 -23.37 -7.68 -7.64
C ASP A 180 -23.17 -6.32 -6.95
N ARG A 181 -22.18 -6.13 -6.06
CA ARG A 181 -21.80 -4.81 -5.49
C ARG A 181 -20.36 -4.84 -4.98
N THR A 182 -19.43 -4.18 -5.68
CA THR A 182 -18.08 -3.92 -5.15
C THR A 182 -18.07 -2.56 -4.47
N PHE A 183 -17.90 -2.53 -3.15
CA PHE A 183 -17.63 -1.29 -2.44
C PHE A 183 -16.18 -0.86 -2.72
N PRO A 184 -15.92 0.40 -3.11
CA PRO A 184 -14.57 0.90 -3.32
C PRO A 184 -13.69 0.71 -2.08
N MET A 185 -12.52 0.09 -2.24
CA MET A 185 -11.60 -0.21 -1.14
C MET A 185 -10.60 0.94 -0.87
N GLY A 186 -10.55 1.96 -1.73
CA GLY A 186 -9.55 3.03 -1.67
C GLY A 186 -8.23 2.67 -2.37
N LEU A 187 -7.46 3.70 -2.76
CA LEU A 187 -6.12 3.56 -3.35
C LEU A 187 -5.04 3.19 -2.32
N LEU A 188 -5.26 2.12 -1.56
CA LEU A 188 -4.46 1.74 -0.41
C LEU A 188 -3.05 1.28 -0.80
N GLN A 189 -2.93 0.30 -1.69
CA GLN A 189 -1.66 -0.24 -2.16
C GLN A 189 -0.85 0.84 -2.87
N LEU A 190 -1.48 1.62 -3.75
CA LEU A 190 -0.76 2.66 -4.48
C LEU A 190 -0.22 3.74 -3.54
N ASN A 191 -1.02 4.21 -2.58
CA ASN A 191 -0.56 5.21 -1.60
C ASN A 191 0.54 4.64 -0.69
N ALA A 192 0.44 3.36 -0.30
CA ALA A 192 1.48 2.68 0.47
C ALA A 192 2.80 2.59 -0.32
N MET A 193 2.75 2.26 -1.62
CA MET A 193 3.94 2.19 -2.47
C MET A 193 4.58 3.57 -2.67
N ARG A 194 3.78 4.63 -2.86
CA ARG A 194 4.28 6.01 -2.95
C ARG A 194 4.97 6.46 -1.66
N LEU A 195 4.43 6.11 -0.50
CA LEU A 195 5.12 6.41 0.76
C LEU A 195 6.40 5.58 0.90
N ALA A 196 6.38 4.30 0.55
CA ALA A 196 7.59 3.48 0.58
C ALA A 196 8.70 4.03 -0.33
N ASP A 197 8.35 4.53 -1.52
CA ASP A 197 9.24 5.26 -2.42
C ASP A 197 9.87 6.47 -1.70
N ILE A 198 9.04 7.39 -1.20
CA ILE A 198 9.49 8.60 -0.45
C ILE A 198 10.40 8.25 0.72
N PHE A 199 9.99 7.33 1.60
CA PHE A 199 10.80 6.97 2.77
C PHE A 199 12.09 6.23 2.39
N SER A 200 12.13 5.53 1.26
CA SER A 200 13.35 4.87 0.79
C SER A 200 14.36 5.85 0.20
N ASP A 201 13.89 6.99 -0.29
CA ASP A 201 14.75 8.08 -0.77
C ASP A 201 15.25 8.98 0.37
N ASP A 202 14.61 8.99 1.53
CA ASP A 202 15.01 9.82 2.67
C ASP A 202 16.19 9.22 3.47
N SER A 203 17.20 10.03 3.76
CA SER A 203 18.41 9.59 4.49
C SER A 203 18.14 9.14 5.93
N ASN A 204 17.11 9.64 6.60
CA ASN A 204 16.76 9.23 7.97
C ASN A 204 16.11 7.84 8.02
N PHE A 205 15.53 7.37 6.91
CA PHE A 205 14.71 6.17 6.83
C PHE A 205 15.28 5.08 5.90
N ARG A 206 16.16 5.43 4.96
CA ARG A 206 16.68 4.51 3.94
C ARG A 206 17.23 3.21 4.53
N SER A 207 18.23 3.28 5.41
CA SER A 207 18.80 2.08 6.06
C SER A 207 17.76 1.23 6.81
N TYR A 208 16.76 1.89 7.42
CA TYR A 208 15.65 1.21 8.09
C TYR A 208 14.79 0.42 7.10
N ILE A 209 14.37 1.06 5.99
CA ILE A 209 13.59 0.38 4.95
C ILE A 209 14.40 -0.72 4.27
N THR A 210 15.67 -0.48 3.94
CA THR A 210 16.57 -1.50 3.41
C THR A 210 16.57 -2.72 4.34
N THR A 211 16.65 -2.51 5.65
CA THR A 211 16.67 -3.62 6.61
C THR A 211 15.34 -4.36 6.69
N CYS A 212 14.21 -3.64 6.72
CA CYS A 212 12.89 -4.24 6.91
C CYS A 212 12.33 -4.88 5.63
N PHE A 213 12.60 -4.31 4.46
CA PHE A 213 11.89 -4.64 3.22
C PHE A 213 12.67 -5.57 2.29
N THR A 214 14.01 -5.61 2.37
CA THR A 214 14.84 -6.42 1.47
C THR A 214 14.44 -7.89 1.45
N LYS A 215 14.04 -8.45 2.59
CA LYS A 215 13.57 -9.84 2.67
C LYS A 215 12.30 -10.07 1.84
N LEU A 216 11.38 -9.10 1.82
CA LEU A 216 10.17 -9.19 1.00
C LEU A 216 10.52 -9.03 -0.49
N LEU A 217 11.35 -8.04 -0.85
CA LEU A 217 11.81 -7.85 -2.23
C LEU A 217 12.47 -9.11 -2.78
N THR A 218 13.34 -9.73 -1.99
CA THR A 218 14.01 -10.97 -2.39
C THR A 218 13.01 -12.11 -2.61
N ALA A 219 11.98 -12.22 -1.76
CA ALA A 219 10.92 -13.20 -1.93
C ALA A 219 10.08 -12.93 -3.20
N ILE A 220 9.77 -11.67 -3.49
CA ILE A 220 9.07 -11.26 -4.72
C ILE A 220 9.86 -11.69 -5.96
N PHE A 221 11.16 -11.41 -6.01
CA PHE A 221 12.00 -11.82 -7.14
C PHE A 221 12.21 -13.34 -7.21
N SER A 222 11.98 -14.07 -6.12
CA SER A 222 12.05 -15.53 -6.07
C SER A 222 10.76 -16.23 -6.54
N LEU A 223 9.70 -15.47 -6.86
CA LEU A 223 8.44 -16.03 -7.36
C LEU A 223 8.65 -16.82 -8.66
N PRO A 224 7.81 -17.84 -8.93
CA PRO A 224 7.75 -18.46 -10.25
C PRO A 224 7.61 -17.40 -11.34
N HIS A 225 8.33 -17.59 -12.45
CA HIS A 225 8.47 -16.56 -13.47
C HIS A 225 7.12 -16.08 -14.04
N GLY A 226 6.18 -17.00 -14.27
CA GLY A 226 4.84 -16.67 -14.74
C GLY A 226 4.07 -15.77 -13.76
N ASP A 227 4.12 -16.09 -12.47
CA ASP A 227 3.47 -15.30 -11.42
C ASP A 227 4.10 -13.90 -11.34
N PHE A 228 5.44 -13.83 -11.35
CA PHE A 228 6.17 -12.56 -11.35
C PHE A 228 5.78 -11.67 -12.53
N LEU A 229 5.74 -12.22 -13.75
CA LEU A 229 5.33 -11.48 -14.94
C LEU A 229 3.90 -10.99 -14.84
N SER A 230 2.98 -11.83 -14.35
CA SER A 230 1.58 -11.47 -14.20
C SER A 230 1.37 -10.35 -13.18
N ILE A 231 2.15 -10.35 -12.09
CA ILE A 231 2.01 -9.40 -11.00
C ILE A 231 2.74 -8.10 -11.31
N TRP A 232 3.93 -8.11 -11.90
CA TRP A 232 4.80 -6.92 -12.00
C TRP A 232 5.10 -6.45 -13.42
N CYS A 233 4.91 -7.30 -14.43
CA CYS A 233 5.27 -6.99 -15.82
C CYS A 233 4.09 -7.06 -16.78
N SER A 234 2.86 -7.02 -16.26
CA SER A 234 1.63 -7.14 -17.05
C SER A 234 0.69 -6.00 -16.73
N SER A 235 0.11 -5.43 -17.80
CA SER A 235 -0.99 -4.47 -17.72
C SER A 235 -2.36 -5.15 -17.65
N LYS A 236 -2.40 -6.50 -17.70
CA LYS A 236 -3.66 -7.25 -17.91
C LYS A 236 -4.44 -7.58 -16.63
N PHE A 237 -3.83 -7.71 -15.44
CA PHE A 237 -4.50 -7.97 -14.13
C PHE A 237 -3.56 -7.59 -12.95
N PRO A 238 -4.03 -6.99 -11.82
CA PRO A 238 -4.90 -7.62 -10.79
C PRO A 238 -5.95 -6.60 -10.19
N PRO A 239 -6.58 -6.79 -8.99
CA PRO A 239 -7.86 -6.17 -8.63
C PRO A 239 -7.78 -4.65 -8.63
N ARG A 240 -8.78 -4.02 -9.23
CA ARG A 240 -8.92 -2.56 -9.25
C ARG A 240 -9.05 -2.06 -7.82
N GLU A 241 -8.08 -1.29 -7.35
CA GLU A 241 -8.31 -0.41 -6.21
C GLU A 241 -9.20 0.73 -6.71
N GLU A 242 -10.51 0.58 -6.52
CA GLU A 242 -11.46 1.66 -6.71
C GLU A 242 -11.41 2.56 -5.49
N ASP A 243 -11.27 3.88 -5.70
CA ASP A 243 -11.47 4.85 -4.62
C ASP A 243 -12.92 5.33 -4.57
N GLY A 244 -13.31 5.83 -3.41
CA GLY A 244 -14.64 6.38 -3.18
C GLY A 244 -14.54 7.66 -2.36
N THR A 245 -15.25 8.69 -2.82
CA THR A 245 -15.56 9.84 -1.97
C THR A 245 -16.90 9.59 -1.31
N LEU A 246 -16.93 9.62 0.02
CA LEU A 246 -18.17 9.50 0.77
C LEU A 246 -18.95 10.81 0.64
N GLU A 247 -20.16 10.73 0.09
CA GLU A 247 -21.14 11.81 0.17
C GLU A 247 -21.75 11.78 1.56
N TYR A 248 -21.50 12.82 2.35
CA TYR A 248 -21.83 12.84 3.76
C TYR A 248 -22.68 14.07 4.10
N ASP A 249 -23.97 13.84 4.42
CA ASP A 249 -24.84 14.88 4.94
C ASP A 249 -24.87 14.84 6.48
N THR A 250 -24.37 15.91 7.07
CA THR A 250 -24.24 16.04 8.53
C THR A 250 -25.60 16.09 9.22
N PHE A 251 -26.62 16.68 8.58
CA PHE A 251 -27.96 16.79 9.18
C PHE A 251 -28.68 15.44 9.19
N THR A 252 -28.66 14.71 8.07
CA THR A 252 -29.21 13.35 7.99
C THR A 252 -28.51 12.42 8.98
N ALA A 253 -27.17 12.47 9.08
CA ALA A 253 -26.41 11.62 9.98
C ALA A 253 -26.65 11.94 11.48
N ALA A 254 -26.87 13.22 11.82
CA ALA A 254 -27.22 13.63 13.18
C ALA A 254 -28.65 13.19 13.56
N GLY A 255 -29.62 13.35 12.64
CA GLY A 255 -30.98 12.83 12.83
C GLY A 255 -30.96 11.32 13.07
N TRP A 256 -30.20 10.59 12.26
CA TRP A 256 -30.02 9.15 12.40
C TRP A 256 -29.47 8.70 13.76
N PHE A 257 -28.46 9.40 14.27
CA PHE A 257 -27.90 9.10 15.58
C PHE A 257 -28.97 9.26 16.66
N LEU A 258 -29.70 10.38 16.65
CA LEU A 258 -30.78 10.64 17.60
C LEU A 258 -31.90 9.60 17.49
N ASP A 259 -32.28 9.24 16.27
CA ASP A 259 -33.30 8.24 15.99
C ASP A 259 -32.86 6.84 16.44
N THR A 260 -31.59 6.48 16.30
CA THR A 260 -31.04 5.19 16.76
C THR A 260 -31.06 5.09 18.29
N PHE A 261 -30.74 6.19 18.99
CA PHE A 261 -30.88 6.26 20.45
C PHE A 261 -32.34 6.21 20.89
N ALA A 262 -33.26 6.80 20.12
CA ALA A 262 -34.70 6.73 20.38
C ALA A 262 -35.29 5.34 20.06
N ALA A 263 -34.80 4.69 19.01
CA ALA A 263 -35.23 3.41 18.47
C ALA A 263 -34.55 2.19 19.12
N ALA A 264 -33.65 2.38 20.09
CA ALA A 264 -33.21 1.30 20.98
C ALA A 264 -34.39 0.59 21.70
N ASN A 265 -35.61 1.17 21.63
CA ASN A 265 -36.87 0.58 22.09
C ASN A 265 -37.79 0.04 20.97
N LEU A 266 -37.44 0.09 19.68
CA LEU A 266 -38.30 -0.32 18.56
C LEU A 266 -37.53 -1.00 17.41
N SER A 267 -37.98 -2.19 17.01
CA SER A 267 -37.29 -3.14 16.11
C SER A 267 -37.20 -2.75 14.63
N ASN A 268 -37.36 -1.48 14.26
CA ASN A 268 -37.37 -1.08 12.86
C ASN A 268 -35.93 -0.75 12.40
N ALA A 269 -35.34 -1.66 11.63
CA ALA A 269 -34.07 -1.44 10.95
C ALA A 269 -34.24 -0.32 9.92
N ILE A 270 -33.73 0.86 10.23
CA ILE A 270 -33.56 1.92 9.24
C ILE A 270 -32.36 1.49 8.37
N ASN A 271 -32.44 1.65 7.04
CA ASN A 271 -31.35 1.29 6.12
C ASN A 271 -30.46 2.51 5.91
N LEU A 272 -29.21 2.44 6.36
CA LEU A 272 -28.21 3.48 6.13
C LEU A 272 -27.72 3.36 4.68
N GLU A 273 -28.21 4.22 3.79
CA GLU A 273 -27.79 4.22 2.40
C GLU A 273 -26.42 4.90 2.30
N ILE A 274 -25.42 4.15 1.82
CA ILE A 274 -24.07 4.66 1.63
C ILE A 274 -23.95 5.21 0.22
N THR A 275 -23.83 6.52 0.09
CA THR A 275 -23.60 7.14 -1.22
C THR A 275 -22.10 7.40 -1.39
N LEU A 276 -21.50 6.65 -2.32
CA LEU A 276 -20.10 6.79 -2.69
C LEU A 276 -20.01 7.27 -4.13
N THR A 277 -19.25 8.33 -4.37
CA THR A 277 -18.84 8.73 -5.71
C THR A 277 -17.57 7.95 -6.07
N PRO A 278 -17.63 6.97 -6.99
CA PRO A 278 -16.45 6.16 -7.34
C PRO A 278 -15.45 6.98 -8.16
N SER A 279 -14.17 6.87 -7.83
CA SER A 279 -13.06 7.38 -8.62
C SER A 279 -12.37 6.23 -9.33
N ASN A 280 -12.27 6.36 -10.65
CA ASN A 280 -11.93 5.25 -11.52
C ASN A 280 -10.62 5.52 -12.24
N MET A 281 -9.54 4.92 -11.76
CA MET A 281 -8.27 4.89 -12.48
C MET A 281 -8.31 3.82 -13.58
N PRO A 282 -7.88 4.11 -14.83
CA PRO A 282 -7.72 3.09 -15.85
C PRO A 282 -6.73 2.00 -15.41
N GLN A 283 -7.08 0.73 -15.64
CA GLN A 283 -6.30 -0.42 -15.16
C GLN A 283 -4.85 -0.41 -15.64
N ALA A 284 -4.62 -0.05 -16.90
CA ALA A 284 -3.27 0.06 -17.46
C ALA A 284 -2.44 1.14 -16.73
N MET A 285 -3.07 2.26 -16.36
CA MET A 285 -2.40 3.33 -15.62
C MET A 285 -2.00 2.88 -14.21
N TYR A 286 -2.90 2.17 -13.51
CA TYR A 286 -2.60 1.58 -12.20
C TYR A 286 -1.41 0.60 -12.29
N ALA A 287 -1.44 -0.32 -13.25
CA ALA A 287 -0.39 -1.31 -13.44
C ALA A 287 0.97 -0.64 -13.70
N HIS A 288 1.01 0.36 -14.58
CA HIS A 288 2.23 1.11 -14.87
C HIS A 288 2.75 1.89 -13.66
N GLN A 289 1.88 2.59 -12.92
CA GLN A 289 2.29 3.31 -11.71
C GLN A 289 2.85 2.38 -10.65
N ARG A 290 2.17 1.26 -10.39
CA ARG A 290 2.61 0.24 -9.44
C ARG A 290 3.99 -0.30 -9.80
N THR A 291 4.21 -0.70 -11.05
CA THR A 291 5.52 -1.19 -11.48
C THR A 291 6.58 -0.09 -11.42
N SER A 292 6.24 1.14 -11.78
CA SER A 292 7.18 2.27 -11.72
C SER A 292 7.62 2.55 -10.28
N LEU A 293 6.69 2.56 -9.33
CA LEU A 293 7.01 2.69 -7.90
C LEU A 293 7.86 1.52 -7.38
N PHE A 294 7.63 0.31 -7.89
CA PHE A 294 8.46 -0.85 -7.55
C PHE A 294 9.90 -0.69 -8.02
N VAL A 295 10.10 -0.18 -9.25
CA VAL A 295 11.43 0.12 -9.80
C VAL A 295 12.11 1.23 -9.02
N LYS A 296 11.41 2.34 -8.74
CA LYS A 296 11.93 3.46 -7.94
C LYS A 296 12.38 3.03 -6.55
N LEU A 297 11.59 2.21 -5.88
CA LEU A 297 11.96 1.66 -4.58
C LEU A 297 13.27 0.88 -4.65
N ILE A 298 13.48 0.05 -5.67
CA ILE A 298 14.75 -0.67 -5.86
C ILE A 298 15.89 0.30 -6.15
N ALA A 299 15.65 1.31 -6.99
CA ALA A 299 16.62 2.34 -7.32
C ALA A 299 17.08 3.11 -6.07
N ASN A 300 16.15 3.58 -5.25
CA ASN A 300 16.44 4.32 -4.01
C ASN A 300 17.22 3.46 -3.01
N LEU A 301 16.85 2.19 -2.86
CA LEU A 301 17.56 1.27 -1.95
C LEU A 301 18.96 0.92 -2.44
N HIS A 302 19.19 0.96 -3.76
CA HIS A 302 20.51 0.71 -4.34
C HIS A 302 21.38 1.97 -4.45
N CYS A 303 20.75 3.15 -4.51
CA CYS A 303 21.42 4.43 -4.68
C CYS A 303 22.39 4.71 -3.52
N PHE A 304 23.58 5.21 -3.87
CA PHE A 304 24.57 5.66 -2.89
C PHE A 304 25.09 7.03 -3.31
N VAL A 305 24.89 8.02 -2.43
CA VAL A 305 25.35 9.39 -2.65
C VAL A 305 26.48 9.70 -1.65
N PRO A 306 27.75 9.81 -2.09
CA PRO A 306 28.95 9.85 -1.23
C PRO A 306 29.08 10.98 -0.18
N ASN A 307 28.08 11.82 0.02
CA ASN A 307 28.06 12.88 1.05
C ASN A 307 26.73 12.98 1.82
N ILE A 308 25.76 12.14 1.47
CA ILE A 308 24.43 12.08 2.10
C ILE A 308 24.29 10.75 2.82
N CYS A 309 24.67 9.66 2.16
CA CYS A 309 24.63 8.33 2.74
C CYS A 309 25.80 8.11 3.70
N GLU A 310 25.55 7.37 4.78
CA GLU A 310 26.65 6.89 5.62
C GLU A 310 27.42 5.80 4.88
N GLU A 311 28.74 5.71 5.06
CA GLU A 311 29.56 4.72 4.33
C GLU A 311 29.10 3.27 4.61
N GLN A 312 28.52 3.01 5.79
CA GLN A 312 27.94 1.70 6.13
C GLN A 312 26.71 1.33 5.28
N GLU A 313 26.06 2.30 4.64
CA GLU A 313 24.95 2.08 3.72
C GLU A 313 25.41 1.68 2.32
N ARG A 314 26.70 1.87 1.99
CA ARG A 314 27.25 1.48 0.69
C ARG A 314 27.05 -0.01 0.46
N ASN A 315 26.38 -0.35 -0.63
CA ASN A 315 26.02 -1.72 -1.01
C ASN A 315 25.20 -2.49 0.04
N LEU A 316 24.63 -1.82 1.05
CA LEU A 316 23.86 -2.47 2.12
C LEU A 316 22.70 -3.28 1.56
N PHE A 317 21.97 -2.72 0.60
CA PHE A 317 20.86 -3.40 -0.08
C PHE A 317 21.34 -4.65 -0.82
N LEU A 318 22.40 -4.55 -1.63
CA LEU A 318 22.95 -5.68 -2.37
C LEU A 318 23.36 -6.83 -1.44
N HIS A 319 24.09 -6.52 -0.37
CA HIS A 319 24.56 -7.53 0.59
C HIS A 319 23.39 -8.20 1.33
N LYS A 320 22.41 -7.43 1.81
CA LYS A 320 21.21 -7.99 2.45
C LYS A 320 20.36 -8.80 1.48
N PHE A 321 20.29 -8.40 0.21
CA PHE A 321 19.54 -9.13 -0.80
C PHE A 321 20.18 -10.51 -1.04
N LEU A 322 21.51 -10.54 -1.21
CA LEU A 322 22.29 -11.79 -1.31
C LEU A 322 22.11 -12.70 -0.08
N GLU A 323 22.13 -12.12 1.13
CA GLU A 323 21.86 -12.83 2.37
C GLU A 323 20.46 -13.45 2.38
N CYS A 324 19.44 -12.67 2.01
CA CYS A 324 18.06 -13.11 1.96
C CYS A 324 17.81 -14.20 0.90
N MET A 325 18.54 -14.19 -0.22
CA MET A 325 18.40 -15.23 -1.26
C MET A 325 18.76 -16.62 -0.73
N ARG A 326 19.63 -16.70 0.28
CA ARG A 326 20.04 -17.95 0.94
C ARG A 326 19.01 -18.43 1.97
N MET A 327 18.07 -17.58 2.38
CA MET A 327 17.03 -17.90 3.35
C MET A 327 15.78 -18.46 2.67
N ASP A 328 14.92 -19.18 3.41
CA ASP A 328 13.65 -19.65 2.86
C ASP A 328 12.63 -18.49 2.69
N PRO A 329 12.15 -18.20 1.47
CA PRO A 329 11.18 -17.13 1.19
C PRO A 329 9.75 -17.47 1.63
N SER A 330 9.43 -18.74 1.93
CA SER A 330 8.07 -19.20 2.25
C SER A 330 7.44 -18.43 3.43
N LYS A 331 8.26 -17.98 4.39
CA LYS A 331 7.81 -17.20 5.55
C LYS A 331 7.44 -15.75 5.19
N SER A 332 8.00 -15.20 4.12
CA SER A 332 7.74 -13.83 3.68
C SER A 332 6.49 -13.75 2.81
N LEU A 333 6.30 -14.76 1.96
CA LEU A 333 5.18 -14.87 1.02
C LEU A 333 4.51 -16.26 1.14
N PRO A 334 3.69 -16.47 2.18
CA PRO A 334 2.93 -17.72 2.33
C PRO A 334 1.93 -17.89 1.18
N GLY A 335 1.86 -19.09 0.61
CA GLY A 335 0.94 -19.44 -0.49
C GLY A 335 1.61 -19.60 -1.85
N PHE A 336 2.84 -19.13 -2.02
CA PHE A 336 3.63 -19.37 -3.23
C PHE A 336 4.55 -20.58 -3.09
N SER A 337 4.74 -21.31 -4.18
CA SER A 337 5.76 -22.35 -4.28
C SER A 337 7.07 -21.73 -4.79
N PHE A 338 8.18 -22.10 -4.16
CA PHE A 338 9.49 -21.52 -4.45
C PHE A 338 10.47 -22.60 -4.91
N THR A 339 11.34 -22.24 -5.84
CA THR A 339 12.47 -23.07 -6.25
C THR A 339 13.56 -23.08 -5.15
N SER A 340 14.30 -24.18 -5.06
CA SER A 340 15.37 -24.38 -4.08
C SER A 340 16.73 -23.91 -4.61
N GLY A 341 17.60 -23.45 -3.69
CA GLY A 341 19.04 -23.26 -3.94
C GLY A 341 19.38 -22.50 -5.23
N ALA A 342 20.22 -23.10 -6.08
CA ALA A 342 20.72 -22.54 -7.33
C ALA A 342 19.62 -22.12 -8.32
N LEU A 343 18.51 -22.87 -8.38
CA LEU A 343 17.35 -22.56 -9.23
C LEU A 343 16.67 -21.24 -8.84
N ARG A 344 16.86 -20.79 -7.59
CA ARG A 344 16.35 -19.50 -7.12
C ARG A 344 17.15 -18.34 -7.67
N ALA A 345 18.48 -18.45 -7.68
CA ALA A 345 19.34 -17.39 -8.23
C ALA A 345 19.04 -17.18 -9.73
N VAL A 346 18.84 -18.29 -10.47
CA VAL A 346 18.40 -18.25 -11.87
C VAL A 346 17.02 -17.58 -12.01
N ALA A 347 16.05 -17.94 -11.17
CA ALA A 347 14.71 -17.33 -11.19
C ALA A 347 14.76 -15.82 -10.90
N VAL A 348 15.51 -15.40 -9.88
CA VAL A 348 15.71 -14.00 -9.52
C VAL A 348 16.29 -13.21 -10.68
N CYS A 349 17.36 -13.69 -11.31
CA CYS A 349 17.96 -13.03 -12.45
C CYS A 349 17.02 -12.95 -13.66
N ARG A 350 16.23 -14.02 -13.90
CA ARG A 350 15.22 -14.04 -14.97
C ARG A 350 14.12 -13.01 -14.74
N ASN A 351 13.64 -12.90 -13.50
CA ASN A 351 12.62 -11.94 -13.09
C ASN A 351 13.14 -10.50 -13.16
N LEU A 352 14.36 -10.23 -12.67
CA LEU A 352 15.00 -8.92 -12.77
C LEU A 352 15.19 -8.48 -14.22
N ARG A 353 15.64 -9.38 -15.11
CA ARG A 353 15.77 -9.09 -16.54
C ARG A 353 14.43 -8.68 -17.17
N SER A 354 13.36 -9.36 -16.77
CA SER A 354 12.03 -9.08 -17.31
C SER A 354 11.46 -7.77 -16.77
N LEU A 355 11.68 -7.48 -15.48
CA LEU A 355 11.36 -6.19 -14.90
C LEU A 355 12.11 -5.06 -15.60
N LEU A 356 13.41 -5.22 -15.85
CA LEU A 356 14.23 -4.22 -16.53
C LEU A 356 13.69 -3.93 -17.93
N SER A 357 13.42 -4.96 -18.72
CA SER A 357 12.83 -4.81 -20.05
C SER A 357 11.46 -4.11 -20.01
N HIS A 358 10.62 -4.41 -19.03
CA HIS A 358 9.35 -3.72 -18.89
C HIS A 358 9.53 -2.27 -18.41
N ALA A 359 10.44 -2.00 -17.47
CA ALA A 359 10.76 -0.65 -16.99
C ALA A 359 11.22 0.27 -18.12
N GLU A 360 12.05 -0.24 -19.04
CA GLU A 360 12.47 0.49 -20.26
C GLU A 360 11.27 0.93 -21.11
N SER A 361 10.21 0.11 -21.19
CA SER A 361 8.98 0.46 -21.93
C SER A 361 8.13 1.55 -21.25
N LEU A 362 8.40 1.87 -19.98
CA LEU A 362 7.67 2.88 -19.20
C LEU A 362 8.32 4.28 -19.26
N ILE A 363 9.51 4.39 -19.86
CA ILE A 363 10.18 5.67 -20.11
C ILE A 363 9.52 6.37 -21.31
N PRO A 364 9.35 7.71 -21.30
CA PRO A 364 9.60 8.64 -20.19
C PRO A 364 8.36 8.90 -19.32
N ASN A 365 7.25 8.19 -19.60
CA ASN A 365 5.94 8.57 -19.10
C ASN A 365 5.73 8.27 -17.61
N PHE A 366 6.32 7.20 -17.09
CA PHE A 366 6.16 6.79 -15.69
C PHE A 366 7.48 6.61 -14.94
N LEU A 367 8.58 6.41 -15.67
CA LEU A 367 9.93 6.28 -15.14
C LEU A 367 10.89 7.25 -15.85
N ASN A 368 11.90 7.71 -15.10
CA ASN A 368 13.03 8.43 -15.67
C ASN A 368 14.16 7.44 -16.02
N GLU A 369 15.13 7.90 -16.79
CA GLU A 369 16.28 7.08 -17.21
C GLU A 369 17.17 6.69 -16.01
N GLU A 370 17.30 7.57 -15.01
CA GLU A 370 18.18 7.38 -13.85
C GLU A 370 17.74 6.18 -12.99
N ASP A 371 16.44 6.07 -12.70
CA ASP A 371 15.83 4.96 -11.94
C ASP A 371 16.10 3.62 -12.64
N VAL A 372 15.96 3.60 -13.97
CA VAL A 372 16.19 2.39 -14.78
C VAL A 372 17.68 2.05 -14.87
N GLN A 373 18.57 3.04 -14.94
CA GLN A 373 20.00 2.80 -14.85
C GLN A 373 20.41 2.23 -13.49
N LEU A 374 19.85 2.73 -12.38
CA LEU A 374 20.12 2.18 -11.05
C LEU A 374 19.67 0.73 -10.93
N LEU A 375 18.49 0.39 -11.46
CA LEU A 375 18.04 -1.01 -11.55
C LEU A 375 19.00 -1.87 -12.37
N ARG A 376 19.50 -1.35 -13.50
CA ARG A 376 20.46 -2.05 -14.36
C ARG A 376 21.80 -2.29 -13.66
N VAL A 377 22.32 -1.30 -12.94
CA VAL A 377 23.55 -1.42 -12.13
C VAL A 377 23.37 -2.48 -11.05
N PHE A 378 22.26 -2.43 -10.30
CA PHE A 378 21.93 -3.45 -9.30
C PHE A 378 21.91 -4.85 -9.90
N PHE A 379 21.21 -5.03 -11.03
CA PHE A 379 21.11 -6.30 -11.73
C PHE A 379 22.49 -6.83 -12.16
N ASN A 380 23.33 -5.98 -12.76
CA ASN A 380 24.66 -6.38 -13.21
C ASN A 380 25.57 -6.78 -12.04
N GLN A 381 25.54 -6.02 -10.94
CA GLN A 381 26.30 -6.37 -9.73
C GLN A 381 25.82 -7.69 -9.13
N LEU A 382 24.52 -7.87 -9.00
CA LEU A 382 23.95 -9.12 -8.49
C LEU A 382 24.35 -10.32 -9.37
N GLN A 383 24.23 -10.18 -10.69
CA GLN A 383 24.60 -11.23 -11.64
C GLN A 383 26.08 -11.59 -11.55
N SER A 384 26.98 -10.62 -11.35
CA SER A 384 28.42 -10.88 -11.21
C SER A 384 28.79 -11.66 -9.94
N LEU A 385 27.93 -11.61 -8.92
CA LEU A 385 28.14 -12.26 -7.62
C LEU A 385 27.46 -13.64 -7.52
N ILE A 386 26.68 -14.04 -8.54
CA ILE A 386 26.06 -15.36 -8.65
C ILE A 386 26.97 -16.24 -9.52
N ASN A 387 27.34 -17.43 -9.03
CA ASN A 387 28.30 -18.30 -9.73
C ASN A 387 27.72 -18.87 -11.04
N PRO A 388 28.49 -18.90 -12.14
CA PRO A 388 28.03 -19.42 -13.43
C PRO A 388 27.77 -20.95 -13.44
N THR A 389 28.30 -21.71 -12.48
CA THR A 389 27.98 -23.13 -12.32
C THR A 389 26.50 -23.39 -12.01
N ASP A 390 25.79 -22.40 -11.45
CA ASP A 390 24.33 -22.46 -11.21
C ASP A 390 23.52 -22.31 -12.52
N TYR A 391 24.14 -21.80 -13.60
CA TYR A 391 23.53 -21.58 -14.91
C TYR A 391 23.71 -22.75 -15.90
N GLU A 392 24.83 -23.48 -15.82
CA GLU A 392 25.21 -24.46 -16.85
C GLU A 392 24.52 -25.83 -16.73
N GLU A 393 24.18 -26.31 -15.53
CA GLU A 393 23.45 -27.59 -15.38
C GLU A 393 22.01 -27.53 -15.95
N ASN A 394 21.45 -26.33 -16.09
CA ASN A 394 20.04 -26.14 -16.40
C ASN A 394 19.71 -25.85 -17.88
N GLN A 395 20.66 -25.39 -18.72
CA GLN A 395 20.39 -25.38 -20.16
C GLN A 395 20.09 -26.80 -20.68
N VAL A 396 20.75 -27.82 -20.12
CA VAL A 396 20.59 -29.23 -20.53
C VAL A 396 19.28 -29.85 -20.00
N GLN A 397 18.73 -29.34 -18.89
CA GLN A 397 17.46 -29.79 -18.32
C GLN A 397 16.23 -29.02 -18.85
N GLU A 398 16.32 -27.71 -19.14
CA GLU A 398 15.23 -26.92 -19.74
C GLU A 398 14.86 -27.43 -21.15
N PHE A 399 15.84 -27.78 -21.99
CA PHE A 399 15.55 -28.40 -23.31
C PHE A 399 14.79 -29.72 -23.22
N LYS A 400 14.87 -30.44 -22.09
CA LYS A 400 14.12 -31.69 -21.88
C LYS A 400 12.70 -31.44 -21.36
N THR A 401 12.49 -30.40 -20.56
CA THR A 401 11.17 -30.07 -19.99
C THR A 401 10.29 -29.27 -20.98
N GLU A 402 10.88 -28.44 -21.85
CA GLU A 402 10.13 -27.76 -22.93
C GLU A 402 9.75 -28.70 -24.08
N ARG A 403 10.57 -29.73 -24.37
CA ARG A 403 10.22 -30.75 -25.39
C ARG A 403 9.10 -31.69 -24.95
N SER A 404 8.88 -31.88 -23.65
CA SER A 404 7.79 -32.76 -23.17
C SER A 404 6.43 -32.06 -23.06
N ILE A 405 6.39 -30.72 -23.17
CA ILE A 405 5.14 -29.93 -23.04
C ILE A 405 4.66 -29.37 -24.40
N SER A 406 5.41 -29.55 -25.51
CA SER A 406 5.12 -28.85 -26.78
C SER A 406 4.76 -29.71 -28.01
N LEU A 407 4.53 -31.02 -27.91
CA LEU A 407 4.23 -31.83 -29.12
C LEU A 407 2.90 -32.62 -29.15
N ASP A 408 1.99 -32.43 -28.19
CA ASP A 408 0.75 -33.23 -28.15
C ASP A 408 -0.56 -32.41 -28.09
N LYS A 409 -0.49 -31.10 -28.40
CA LYS A 409 -1.69 -30.23 -28.44
C LYS A 409 -1.91 -29.39 -29.70
N PHE A 410 -1.17 -29.64 -30.77
CA PHE A 410 -1.40 -28.97 -32.07
C PHE A 410 -1.40 -29.94 -33.26
N SER A 411 -2.07 -31.08 -33.12
CA SER A 411 -2.41 -31.98 -34.23
C SER A 411 -3.90 -32.33 -34.20
N ARG A 412 -4.76 -31.31 -34.23
CA ARG A 412 -6.20 -31.49 -34.54
C ARG A 412 -6.88 -30.15 -34.89
N LEU A 413 -6.40 -29.52 -35.96
CA LEU A 413 -7.17 -28.53 -36.73
C LEU A 413 -6.93 -28.84 -38.21
N THR A 414 -7.71 -29.78 -38.74
CA THR A 414 -7.92 -29.96 -40.17
C THR A 414 -8.73 -28.77 -40.67
N ILE A 415 -8.07 -27.92 -41.45
CA ILE A 415 -8.71 -27.06 -42.43
C ILE A 415 -8.99 -27.98 -43.63
N ASP A 416 -10.25 -28.17 -43.97
CA ASP A 416 -10.62 -28.56 -45.33
C ASP A 416 -11.38 -27.40 -45.94
N GLU A 417 -10.83 -26.91 -47.05
CA GLU A 417 -11.32 -25.77 -47.82
C GLU A 417 -12.58 -26.13 -48.62
N HIS A 418 -13.25 -25.07 -49.03
CA HIS A 418 -14.48 -24.98 -49.80
C HIS A 418 -14.58 -25.80 -51.11
N LEU A 419 -15.85 -25.91 -51.56
CA LEU A 419 -16.41 -26.30 -52.88
C LEU A 419 -16.76 -27.81 -52.97
N GLN A 420 -17.99 -28.25 -53.30
CA GLN A 420 -18.99 -27.74 -54.23
C GLN A 420 -20.44 -28.09 -53.85
N VAL A 421 -21.36 -27.23 -54.32
CA VAL A 421 -22.83 -27.25 -54.37
C VAL A 421 -23.56 -26.65 -53.16
#